data_AF-A0A3S1QTU2-F1
#
_entry.id   AF-A0A3S1QTU2-F1
#
_cell.length_a   1.000
_cell.length_b   1.000
_cell.length_c   1.000
_cell.angle_alpha   90.00
_cell.angle_beta   90.00
_cell.angle_gamma   90.00
#
_symmetry.space_group_name_H-M   'P 1'
#
loop_
_entity.id
_entity.type
_entity.pdbx_description
1 polymer ?
#
loop_
_entity_poly.entity_id
_entity_poly.type
_entity_poly.pdbx_seq_one_letter_code
_entity_poly.pdbx_strand_id
1 'polypeptide(L)' 'RYGRDGALELVAPFGLDDVFSFRITPNRVMDNQRTHEAKGKRAQECWPEIEVVPW' A
#
# COMPACT_ATOMS: atom_id res chain seq x y z
N ARG A 1 -1.28 -0.90 -16.58
CA ARG A 1 -1.25 -1.48 -17.95
C ARG A 1 -2.30 -0.75 -18.78
N TYR A 2 -2.12 -0.54 -20.08
CA TYR A 2 -3.22 -0.03 -20.90
C TYR A 2 -4.08 -1.21 -21.40
N GLY A 3 -5.39 -1.06 -21.27
CA GLY A 3 -6.38 -1.99 -21.81
C GLY A 3 -6.49 -1.88 -23.33
N ARG A 4 -7.33 -2.73 -23.93
CA ARG A 4 -7.58 -2.74 -25.38
C ARG A 4 -8.22 -1.44 -25.89
N ASP A 5 -8.86 -0.70 -25.01
CA ASP A 5 -9.47 0.61 -25.22
C ASP A 5 -8.48 1.78 -25.02
N GLY A 6 -7.22 1.50 -24.68
CA GLY A 6 -6.23 2.52 -24.38
C GLY A 6 -6.41 3.18 -23.00
N ALA A 7 -7.32 2.68 -22.16
CA ALA A 7 -7.49 3.16 -20.79
C ALA A 7 -6.52 2.48 -19.83
N LEU A 8 -6.19 3.14 -18.72
CA LEU A 8 -5.43 2.49 -17.65
C LEU A 8 -6.28 1.39 -17.01
N GLU A 9 -5.79 0.17 -17.05
CA GLU A 9 -6.33 -0.91 -16.23
C GLU A 9 -5.95 -0.68 -14.76
N LEU A 10 -6.98 -0.53 -13.94
CA LEU A 10 -6.89 -0.31 -12.51
C LEU A 10 -7.26 -1.59 -11.76
N VAL A 11 -6.38 -2.05 -10.86
CA VAL A 11 -6.64 -3.19 -9.97
C VAL A 11 -6.39 -2.75 -8.55
N ALA A 12 -7.47 -2.64 -7.77
CA ALA A 12 -7.45 -2.15 -6.40
C ALA A 12 -8.34 -3.05 -5.52
N PRO A 13 -7.90 -4.28 -5.18
CA PRO A 13 -8.73 -5.26 -4.47
C PRO A 13 -9.16 -4.80 -3.07
N PHE A 14 -8.45 -3.82 -2.50
CA PHE A 14 -8.77 -3.19 -1.22
C PHE A 14 -9.22 -1.73 -1.37
N GLY A 15 -9.56 -1.30 -2.59
CA GLY A 15 -9.83 0.10 -2.90
C GLY A 15 -8.57 0.96 -2.99
N LEU A 16 -8.76 2.27 -3.06
CA LEU A 16 -7.69 3.26 -3.26
C LEU A 16 -7.46 4.17 -2.03
N ASP A 17 -8.26 4.01 -0.98
CA ASP A 17 -8.25 4.89 0.19
C ASP A 17 -6.87 4.96 0.84
N ASP A 18 -6.24 3.80 1.08
CA ASP A 18 -4.93 3.71 1.69
C ASP A 18 -3.84 4.42 0.86
N VAL A 19 -3.90 4.32 -0.47
CA VAL A 19 -2.93 4.98 -1.36
C VAL A 19 -3.10 6.49 -1.34
N PHE A 20 -4.34 6.99 -1.39
CA PHE A 20 -4.61 8.44 -1.40
C PHE A 20 -4.52 9.08 -0.01
N SER A 21 -4.62 8.28 1.05
CA SER A 21 -4.46 8.73 2.44
C SER A 21 -3.04 8.55 2.98
N PHE A 22 -2.08 8.15 2.14
CA PHE A 22 -0.70 7.87 2.54
C PHE A 22 -0.58 6.85 3.69
N ARG A 23 -1.41 5.81 3.66
CA ARG A 23 -1.51 4.81 4.73
C ARG A 23 -0.97 3.45 4.28
N ILE A 24 -0.13 2.83 5.11
CA ILE A 24 0.31 1.45 4.96
C ILE A 24 -0.41 0.60 6.02
N THR A 25 -1.35 -0.25 5.58
CA THR A 25 -2.18 -1.11 6.42
C THR A 25 -1.70 -2.58 6.41
N PRO A 26 -1.86 -3.33 7.51
CA PRO A 26 -1.56 -4.76 7.56
C PRO A 26 -2.37 -5.58 6.55
N ASN A 27 -1.70 -6.44 5.77
CA ASN A 27 -2.40 -7.44 4.98
C ASN A 27 -2.56 -8.74 5.79
N ARG A 28 -3.69 -8.86 6.51
CA ARG A 28 -4.02 -10.00 7.37
C ARG A 28 -4.29 -11.31 6.63
N VAL A 29 -4.35 -11.29 5.29
CA VAL A 29 -4.45 -12.51 4.46
C VAL A 29 -3.12 -13.25 4.41
N MET A 30 -2.00 -12.56 4.63
CA MET A 30 -0.66 -13.13 4.61
C MET A 30 -0.03 -13.04 6.00
N ASP A 31 0.75 -14.05 6.40
CA ASP A 31 1.63 -13.94 7.56
C ASP A 31 2.88 -13.13 7.17
N ASN A 32 2.75 -11.81 7.16
CA ASN A 32 3.78 -10.92 6.63
C ASN A 32 4.14 -9.75 7.58
N GLN A 33 3.79 -9.85 8.88
CA GLN A 33 4.01 -8.82 9.90
C GLN A 33 5.41 -8.22 9.87
N ARG A 34 6.44 -9.09 9.94
CA ARG A 34 7.84 -8.65 9.92
C ARG A 34 8.16 -7.81 8.69
N THR A 35 7.61 -8.18 7.54
CA THR A 35 7.84 -7.44 6.30
C THR A 35 7.00 -6.17 6.21
N HIS A 36 5.79 -6.16 6.78
CA HIS A 36 4.96 -4.96 6.92
C HIS A 36 5.70 -3.88 7.71
N GLU A 37 6.17 -4.22 8.91
CA GLU A 37 6.89 -3.30 9.79
C GLU A 37 8.19 -2.78 9.14
N ALA A 38 9.00 -3.67 8.57
CA ALA A 38 10.26 -3.29 7.94
C ALA A 38 10.06 -2.42 6.68
N LYS A 39 9.06 -2.74 5.86
CA LYS A 39 8.73 -1.93 4.67
C LYS A 39 8.12 -0.59 5.05
N GLY A 40 7.25 -0.57 6.07
CA GLY A 40 6.65 0.66 6.59
C GLY A 40 7.71 1.64 7.08
N LYS A 41 8.65 1.18 7.91
CA LYS A 41 9.77 2.01 8.38
C LYS A 41 10.59 2.59 7.23
N ARG A 42 10.97 1.74 6.26
CA ARG A 42 11.72 2.20 5.08
C ARG A 42 10.93 3.21 4.24
N ALA A 43 9.62 3.03 4.12
CA ALA A 43 8.77 3.97 3.39
C ALA A 43 8.77 5.34 4.07
N GLN A 44 8.70 5.39 5.41
CA GLN A 44 8.76 6.64 6.18
C GLN A 44 10.11 7.37 6.08
N GLU A 45 11.22 6.65 5.87
CA GLU A 45 12.53 7.26 5.61
C GLU A 45 12.57 8.05 4.29
N CYS A 46 11.80 7.58 3.29
CA CYS A 46 11.67 8.27 2.00
C CYS A 46 10.56 9.32 1.98
N TRP A 47 9.47 9.04 2.70
CA TRP A 47 8.25 9.84 2.70
C TRP A 47 7.69 9.93 4.13
N PRO A 48 8.10 10.96 4.90
CA PRO A 48 7.74 11.10 6.31
C PRO A 48 6.24 11.22 6.61
N GLU A 49 5.44 11.70 5.64
CA GLU A 49 4.00 11.86 5.76
C GLU A 49 3.22 10.53 5.72
N ILE A 50 3.87 9.39 5.43
CA ILE A 50 3.23 8.07 5.45
C ILE A 50 2.87 7.64 6.88
N GLU A 51 1.60 7.26 7.08
CA GLU A 51 1.12 6.59 8.28
C GLU A 51 1.30 5.07 8.14
N VAL A 52 2.04 4.45 9.06
CA VAL A 52 2.15 2.98 9.14
C VAL A 52 1.24 2.49 10.26
N VAL A 53 0.16 1.80 9.91
CA VAL A 53 -0.77 1.24 10.90
C VAL A 53 -0.12 0.02 11.58
N PRO A 54 -0.15 -0.08 12.91
CA PRO A 54 0.33 -1.26 13.63
C PRO A 54 -0.35 -2.56 13.16
N TRP A 55 0.34 -3.69 13.31
CA TRP A 55 -0.13 -5.00 12.84
C TRP A 55 -1.52 -5.41 13.34
#